data_AF-A0A6P0XPL5-F1
#
_entry.id   AF-A0A6P0XPL5-F1
#
_cell.length_a   1.000
_cell.length_b   1.000
_cell.length_c   1.000
_cell.angle_alpha   90.00
_cell.angle_beta   90.00
_cell.angle_gamma   90.00
#
_symmetry.space_group_name_H-M   'P 1'
#
loop_
_entity.id
_entity.type
_entity.pdbx_description
1 polymer ?
#
loop_
_entity_poly.entity_id
_entity_poly.type
_entity_poly.pdbx_seq_one_letter_code
_entity_poly.pdbx_strand_id
1 'polypeptide(L)'
;MNDIKKRLANLSPKQREQVLEKLRQQQLLPTAKESQAIPIISREQEIPLSYSQEMMWFWHQFLPESSLYNMLVSLQLEGLLNVKVLEQSLNEIIRRHENLRTCFPSVDGKAIQVISTVANINLS
;
A
#
# COMPACT_ATOMS: atom_id res chain seq x y z
N MET A 1 -10.67 23.67 -23.15
CA MET A 1 -10.64 23.43 -21.70
C MET A 1 -10.72 24.71 -20.82
N ASN A 2 -10.85 25.92 -21.38
CA ASN A 2 -10.86 27.21 -20.63
C ASN A 2 -12.25 27.85 -20.43
N ASP A 3 -13.27 27.50 -21.21
CA ASP A 3 -14.59 28.15 -21.14
C ASP A 3 -15.41 27.80 -19.91
N ILE A 4 -15.33 26.54 -19.46
CA ILE A 4 -16.07 26.09 -18.27
C ILE A 4 -15.57 26.82 -17.02
N LYS A 5 -14.25 27.00 -16.87
CA LYS A 5 -13.65 27.72 -15.75
C LYS A 5 -14.09 29.20 -15.70
N LYS A 6 -14.12 29.89 -16.86
CA LYS A 6 -14.60 31.28 -16.95
C LYS A 6 -16.09 31.40 -16.60
N ARG A 7 -16.92 30.46 -17.07
CA ARG A 7 -18.36 30.43 -16.77
C ARG A 7 -18.65 30.17 -15.30
N LEU A 8 -17.87 29.31 -14.64
CA LEU A 8 -18.00 29.02 -13.21
C LEU A 8 -17.61 30.24 -12.33
N ALA A 9 -16.60 31.02 -12.74
CA ALA A 9 -16.16 32.21 -12.01
C ALA A 9 -17.25 33.29 -11.93
N ASN A 10 -18.08 33.43 -12.97
CA ASN A 10 -19.11 34.47 -13.08
C ASN A 10 -20.48 34.08 -12.50
N LEU A 11 -20.60 32.93 -11.82
CA LEU A 11 -21.86 32.52 -11.21
C LEU A 11 -22.18 33.33 -9.95
N SER A 12 -23.45 33.74 -9.83
CA SER A 12 -23.97 34.28 -8.57
C SER A 12 -24.07 33.19 -7.50
N PRO A 13 -24.14 33.54 -6.20
CA PRO A 13 -24.25 32.56 -5.11
C PRO A 13 -25.40 31.57 -5.31
N LYS A 14 -26.57 32.06 -5.73
CA LYS A 14 -27.77 31.25 -6.00
C LYS A 14 -27.58 30.28 -7.17
N GLN A 15 -26.87 30.70 -8.22
CA GLN A 15 -26.59 29.83 -9.38
C GLN A 15 -25.57 28.74 -9.03
N ARG A 16 -24.57 29.06 -8.19
CA ARG A 16 -23.62 28.06 -7.68
C ARG A 16 -24.34 26.97 -6.89
N GLU A 17 -25.26 27.36 -6.03
CA GLU A 17 -26.07 26.43 -5.23
C GLU A 17 -26.93 25.51 -6.12
N GLN A 18 -27.58 26.05 -7.15
CA GLN A 18 -28.36 25.26 -8.10
C GLN A 18 -27.50 24.27 -8.92
N VAL A 19 -26.27 24.67 -9.29
CA VAL A 19 -25.32 23.78 -9.96
C VAL A 19 -24.88 22.66 -9.03
N LEU A 20 -24.54 22.98 -7.77
CA LEU A 20 -24.17 21.99 -6.77
C LEU A 20 -25.31 20.99 -6.52
N GLU A 21 -26.54 21.46 -6.41
CA GLU A 21 -27.70 20.61 -6.21
C GLU A 21 -27.94 19.67 -7.41
N LYS A 22 -27.84 20.18 -8.64
CA LYS A 22 -27.92 19.34 -9.85
C LYS A 22 -26.81 18.30 -9.93
N LEU A 23 -25.58 18.67 -9.59
CA LEU A 23 -24.46 17.73 -9.60
C LEU A 23 -24.60 16.67 -8.48
N ARG A 24 -25.23 17.00 -7.35
CA ARG A 24 -25.57 16.06 -6.27
C ARG A 24 -26.63 15.06 -6.71
N GLN A 25 -27.68 15.53 -7.38
CA GLN A 25 -28.75 14.69 -7.95
C GLN A 25 -28.22 13.73 -9.02
N GLN A 26 -27.23 14.17 -9.80
CA GLN A 26 -26.59 13.34 -10.84
C GLN A 26 -25.44 12.47 -10.31
N GLN A 27 -25.16 12.48 -9.00
CA GLN A 27 -24.03 11.77 -8.37
C GLN A 27 -22.66 12.09 -9.01
N LEU A 28 -22.55 13.26 -9.66
CA LEU A 28 -21.33 13.74 -10.33
C LEU A 28 -20.45 14.58 -9.41
N LEU A 29 -21.01 15.11 -8.31
CA LEU A 29 -20.19 15.46 -7.16
C LEU A 29 -19.73 14.15 -6.54
N PRO A 30 -18.44 13.99 -6.20
CA PRO A 30 -18.11 13.06 -5.15
C PRO A 30 -18.91 13.54 -3.92
N THR A 31 -20.03 12.89 -3.61
CA THR A 31 -20.39 12.71 -2.21
C THR A 31 -19.09 12.30 -1.58
N ALA A 32 -18.60 13.07 -0.60
CA ALA A 32 -17.48 12.64 0.20
C ALA A 32 -17.84 11.22 0.60
N LYS A 33 -17.27 10.23 -0.10
CA LYS A 33 -17.27 8.87 0.34
C LYS A 33 -16.53 9.07 1.64
N GLU A 34 -17.25 9.04 2.76
CA GLU A 34 -16.65 8.87 4.06
C GLU A 34 -15.51 7.90 3.82
N SER A 35 -14.27 8.33 4.03
CA SER A 35 -13.11 7.48 3.80
C SER A 35 -13.43 6.20 4.54
N GLN A 36 -13.83 5.17 3.79
CA GLN A 36 -14.28 3.94 4.41
C GLN A 36 -13.03 3.41 5.07
N ALA A 37 -13.05 3.41 6.40
CA ALA A 37 -11.91 2.94 7.17
C ALA A 37 -11.55 1.55 6.63
N ILE A 38 -10.27 1.34 6.32
CA ILE A 38 -9.81 0.03 5.85
C ILE A 38 -10.12 -0.95 6.99
N PRO A 39 -11.00 -1.95 6.76
CA PRO A 39 -11.42 -2.83 7.83
C PRO A 39 -10.23 -3.66 8.30
N ILE A 40 -10.12 -3.85 9.61
CA ILE A 40 -9.14 -4.79 10.17
C ILE A 40 -9.65 -6.20 9.85
N ILE A 41 -8.84 -6.97 9.15
CA ILE A 41 -9.14 -8.35 8.76
C ILE A 41 -8.53 -9.29 9.80
N SER A 42 -9.26 -10.32 10.24
CA SER A 42 -8.71 -11.36 11.14
C SER A 42 -7.49 -12.04 10.52
N ARG A 43 -6.51 -12.40 11.36
CA ARG A 43 -5.31 -13.15 10.98
C ARG A 43 -5.46 -14.67 11.17
N GLU A 44 -6.64 -15.12 11.60
CA GLU A 44 -6.95 -16.53 11.87
C GLU A 44 -7.47 -17.27 10.62
N GLN A 45 -7.67 -16.54 9.52
CA GLN A 45 -8.13 -17.07 8.24
C GLN A 45 -7.06 -16.95 7.16
N GLU A 46 -7.23 -17.67 6.07
CA GLU A 46 -6.40 -17.49 4.88
C GLU A 46 -6.56 -16.06 4.33
N ILE A 47 -5.42 -15.40 4.14
CA ILE A 47 -5.37 -14.03 3.65
C ILE A 47 -5.00 -14.06 2.17
N PRO A 48 -5.90 -13.67 1.25
CA PRO A 48 -5.58 -13.65 -0.18
C PRO A 48 -4.55 -12.57 -0.49
N LEU A 49 -3.79 -12.75 -1.57
CA LEU A 49 -2.94 -11.70 -2.11
C LEU A 49 -3.82 -10.60 -2.71
N SER A 50 -3.35 -9.34 -2.62
CA SER A 50 -3.83 -8.29 -3.51
C SER A 50 -3.44 -8.58 -4.96
N TYR A 51 -4.16 -7.98 -5.91
CA TYR A 51 -3.88 -8.13 -7.34
C TYR A 51 -2.41 -7.84 -7.70
N SER A 52 -1.84 -6.75 -7.15
CA SER A 52 -0.44 -6.40 -7.40
C SER A 52 0.54 -7.43 -6.81
N GLN A 53 0.22 -8.00 -5.64
CA GLN A 53 1.03 -9.07 -5.04
C GLN A 53 0.95 -10.36 -5.87
N GLU A 54 -0.23 -10.72 -6.38
CA GLU A 54 -0.41 -11.90 -7.24
C GLU A 54 0.37 -11.77 -8.55
N MET A 55 0.36 -10.59 -9.18
CA MET A 55 1.19 -10.30 -10.35
C MET A 55 2.68 -10.42 -10.05
N MET A 56 3.14 -9.85 -8.94
CA MET A 56 4.54 -9.98 -8.52
C MET A 56 4.93 -11.45 -8.29
N TRP A 57 4.08 -12.20 -7.59
CA TRP A 57 4.28 -13.61 -7.30
C TRP A 57 4.39 -14.42 -8.59
N PHE A 58 3.48 -14.19 -9.55
CA PHE A 58 3.52 -14.84 -10.86
C PHE A 58 4.85 -14.59 -11.59
N TRP A 59 5.33 -13.34 -11.62
CA TRP A 59 6.61 -13.02 -12.26
C TRP A 59 7.80 -13.68 -11.55
N HIS A 60 7.78 -13.75 -10.22
CA HIS A 60 8.80 -14.47 -9.47
C HIS A 60 8.80 -15.97 -9.79
N GLN A 61 7.63 -16.61 -9.97
CA GLN A 61 7.57 -18.02 -10.40
C GLN A 61 8.09 -18.22 -11.84
N PHE A 62 7.85 -17.26 -12.74
CA PHE A 62 8.26 -17.35 -14.15
C PHE A 62 9.75 -17.07 -14.36
N LEU A 63 10.34 -16.16 -13.57
CA LEU A 63 11.73 -15.71 -13.66
C LEU A 63 12.37 -15.64 -12.26
N PRO A 64 12.65 -16.79 -11.61
CA PRO A 64 13.09 -16.82 -10.21
C PRO A 64 14.43 -16.11 -9.95
N GLU A 65 15.33 -16.12 -10.94
CA GLU A 65 16.66 -15.48 -10.84
C GLU A 65 16.64 -13.97 -11.19
N SER A 66 15.47 -13.42 -11.53
CA SER A 66 15.38 -12.02 -11.95
C SER A 66 15.37 -11.07 -10.75
N SER A 67 16.25 -10.08 -10.79
CA SER A 67 16.29 -8.98 -9.81
C SER A 67 15.41 -7.80 -10.19
N LEU A 68 14.59 -7.90 -11.25
CA LEU A 68 13.82 -6.79 -11.83
C LEU A 68 12.98 -6.01 -10.79
N TYR A 69 12.52 -6.72 -9.77
CA TYR A 69 11.62 -6.20 -8.74
C TYR A 69 12.28 -5.96 -7.39
N ASN A 70 13.61 -6.09 -7.30
CA ASN A 70 14.34 -5.76 -6.10
C ASN A 70 14.56 -4.24 -6.02
N MET A 71 14.11 -3.63 -4.93
CA MET A 71 14.49 -2.26 -4.59
C MET A 71 15.77 -2.28 -3.75
N LEU A 72 16.87 -1.84 -4.35
CA LEU A 72 18.17 -1.77 -3.69
C LEU A 72 18.40 -0.35 -3.17
N VAL A 73 18.82 -0.24 -1.91
CA VAL A 73 19.18 1.03 -1.27
C VAL A 73 20.55 0.85 -0.61
N SER A 74 21.43 1.83 -0.78
CA SER A 74 22.71 1.92 -0.08
C SER A 74 22.76 3.22 0.72
N LEU A 75 23.26 3.15 1.95
CA LEU A 75 23.36 4.28 2.87
C LEU A 75 24.79 4.39 3.38
N GLN A 76 25.37 5.58 3.29
CA GLN A 76 26.64 5.91 3.94
C GLN A 76 26.33 6.54 5.30
N LEU A 77 26.86 5.95 6.37
CA LEU A 77 26.72 6.45 7.73
C LEU A 77 28.09 6.93 8.21
N GLU A 78 28.17 8.18 8.68
CA GLU A 78 29.41 8.77 9.18
C GLU A 78 29.39 8.85 10.72
N GLY A 79 30.51 8.49 11.34
CA GLY A 79 30.67 8.49 12.80
C GLY A 79 30.73 7.10 13.43
N LEU A 80 30.53 7.04 14.74
CA LEU A 80 30.57 5.79 15.51
C LEU A 80 29.25 5.03 15.36
N LEU A 81 29.25 3.99 14.54
CA LEU A 81 28.09 3.11 14.38
C LEU A 81 28.10 2.00 15.44
N ASN A 82 27.03 1.91 16.22
CA ASN A 82 26.77 0.76 17.08
C ASN A 82 25.93 -0.28 16.30
N VAL A 83 26.62 -1.26 15.71
CA VAL A 83 26.00 -2.31 14.87
C VAL A 83 24.93 -3.10 15.63
N LYS A 84 25.13 -3.37 16.93
CA LYS A 84 24.16 -4.09 17.75
C LYS A 84 22.85 -3.31 17.91
N VAL A 85 22.94 -2.00 18.09
CA VAL A 85 21.76 -1.12 18.18
C VAL A 85 21.07 -1.00 16.83
N LEU A 86 21.83 -0.93 15.73
CA LEU A 86 21.26 -0.93 14.37
C LEU A 86 20.48 -2.23 14.10
N GLU A 87 21.08 -3.39 14.41
CA GLU A 87 20.43 -4.69 14.26
C GLU A 87 19.12 -4.76 15.06
N GLN A 88 19.15 -4.35 16.34
CA GLN A 88 17.95 -4.29 17.17
C GLN A 88 16.88 -3.36 16.58
N SER A 89 17.29 -2.21 16.03
CA SER A 89 16.37 -1.25 15.43
C SER A 89 15.70 -1.81 14.17
N LEU A 90 16.46 -2.50 13.31
CA LEU A 90 15.92 -3.15 12.12
C LEU A 90 14.98 -4.31 12.50
N ASN A 91 15.33 -5.10 13.50
CA ASN A 91 14.47 -6.17 14.00
C ASN A 91 13.17 -5.63 14.62
N GLU A 92 13.19 -4.47 15.29
CA GLU A 92 11.95 -3.81 15.75
C GLU A 92 11.07 -3.31 14.60
N ILE A 93 11.66 -2.84 13.50
CA ILE A 93 10.92 -2.49 12.28
C ILE A 93 10.26 -3.77 11.71
N ILE A 94 11.00 -4.87 11.58
CA ILE A 94 10.46 -6.15 11.09
C ILE A 94 9.33 -6.65 12.00
N ARG A 95 9.50 -6.58 13.33
CA ARG A 95 8.48 -6.97 14.31
C ARG A 95 7.20 -6.16 14.15
N ARG A 96 7.32 -4.83 13.99
CA ARG A 96 6.19 -3.90 13.82
C ARG A 96 5.43 -4.12 12.52
N HIS A 97 6.13 -4.47 11.45
CA HIS A 97 5.58 -4.49 10.08
C HIS A 97 5.36 -5.93 9.58
N GLU A 98 4.09 -6.35 9.55
CA GLU A 98 3.71 -7.71 9.11
C GLU A 98 4.25 -8.06 7.72
N ASN A 99 4.21 -7.13 6.76
CA ASN A 99 4.67 -7.35 5.40
C ASN A 99 6.15 -7.74 5.29
N LEU A 100 7.00 -7.32 6.23
CA LEU A 100 8.42 -7.68 6.25
C LEU A 100 8.67 -9.12 6.76
N ARG A 101 7.63 -9.77 7.27
CA ARG A 101 7.64 -11.14 7.79
C ARG A 101 6.54 -12.01 7.15
N THR A 102 6.06 -11.61 5.98
CA THR A 102 5.08 -12.34 5.18
C THR A 102 5.77 -13.14 4.08
N CYS A 103 5.40 -14.40 3.92
CA CYS A 103 5.76 -15.24 2.78
C CYS A 103 4.52 -15.59 1.95
N PHE A 104 4.74 -16.03 0.70
CA PHE A 104 3.68 -16.30 -0.28
C PHE A 104 3.75 -17.74 -0.81
N PRO A 105 3.49 -18.77 0.02
CA PRO A 105 3.47 -20.15 -0.45
C PRO A 105 2.26 -20.40 -1.38
N SER A 106 2.39 -21.42 -2.23
CA SER A 106 1.26 -21.98 -2.98
C SER A 106 0.61 -23.11 -2.17
N VAL A 107 -0.69 -22.99 -1.89
CA VAL A 107 -1.51 -24.01 -1.24
C VAL A 107 -2.68 -24.31 -2.17
N ASP A 108 -2.88 -25.59 -2.52
CA ASP A 108 -3.92 -26.03 -3.47
C ASP A 108 -3.96 -25.25 -4.79
N GLY A 109 -2.77 -24.88 -5.30
CA GLY A 109 -2.61 -24.14 -6.55
C GLY A 109 -2.91 -22.65 -6.46
N LYS A 110 -3.13 -22.09 -5.26
CA LYS A 110 -3.35 -20.66 -5.02
C LYS A 110 -2.28 -20.09 -4.11
N ALA A 111 -1.80 -18.88 -4.43
CA ALA A 111 -0.92 -18.15 -3.53
C ALA A 111 -1.73 -17.57 -2.36
N ILE A 112 -1.21 -17.70 -1.14
CA ILE A 112 -1.78 -17.09 0.07
C ILE A 112 -0.72 -16.28 0.83
N GLN A 113 -1.13 -15.32 1.66
CA GLN A 113 -0.22 -14.61 2.54
C GLN A 113 -0.09 -15.35 3.88
N VAL A 114 1.13 -15.78 4.23
CA VAL A 114 1.44 -16.37 5.53
C VAL A 114 2.33 -15.42 6.31
N ILE A 115 1.80 -14.88 7.42
CA ILE A 115 2.48 -13.90 8.25
C ILE A 115 3.17 -14.62 9.40
N SER A 116 4.50 -14.63 9.41
CA SER A 116 5.28 -15.26 10.49
C SER A 116 5.19 -14.42 11.77
N THR A 117 5.03 -15.06 12.93
CA THR A 117 4.97 -14.34 14.23
C THR A 117 6.28 -13.64 14.58
N VAL A 118 7.41 -14.19 14.13
CA VAL A 118 8.76 -13.66 14.33
C VAL A 118 9.57 -13.84 13.06
N ALA A 119 10.33 -12.81 12.69
CA ALA A 119 11.41 -12.88 11.71
C ALA A 119 12.50 -11.91 12.19
N ASN A 120 13.77 -12.34 12.14
CA ASN A 120 14.90 -11.53 12.57
C ASN A 120 16.03 -11.63 11.54
N ILE A 121 16.78 -10.55 11.43
CA ILE A 121 18.04 -10.49 10.71
C ILE A 121 19.21 -10.35 11.68
N ASN A 122 20.38 -10.77 11.23
CA ASN A 122 21.64 -10.57 11.94
C ASN A 122 22.62 -9.86 11.01
N LEU A 123 23.31 -8.84 11.53
CA LEU A 123 24.25 -8.01 10.78
C LEU A 123 25.72 -8.42 11.00
N SER A 124 25.97 -9.63 11.53
CA SER A 124 27.27 -10.24 11.87
C SER A 124 28.51 -9.53 11.33
#